data_AF-A0A7V9CE95-F1
#
_entry.id   AF-A0A7V9CE95-F1
#
_cell.length_a   1.000
_cell.length_b   1.000
_cell.length_c   1.000
_cell.angle_alpha   90.00
_cell.angle_beta   90.00
_cell.angle_gamma   90.00
#
_symmetry.space_group_name_H-M   'P 1'
#
loop_
_entity.id
_entity.type
_entity.pdbx_description
1 polymer ?
#
loop_
_entity_poly.entity_id
_entity_poly.type
_entity_poly.pdbx_seq_one_letter_code
_entity_poly.pdbx_strand_id
1 'polypeptide(L)'
;MTEGPHRAAARSYYQAIGFDDEAMSKPIIGVASTWIETMPCNYHLRALAKQVKDGIRAAGGTPMEFNTIAISDGITMGTSGMKTSLVSREVIADSIELTARGYNFDAVVCLAGCDKTLPGTVMALARL
;
A
#
# COMPACT_ATOMS: atom_id res chain seq x y z
N MET A 1 4.30 -5.18 -17.07
CA MET A 1 5.07 -3.93 -16.83
C MET A 1 6.57 -4.04 -17.10
N THR A 2 7.15 -5.23 -16.96
CA THR A 2 8.60 -5.48 -17.01
C THR A 2 9.06 -6.11 -18.33
N GLU A 3 8.15 -6.59 -19.18
CA GLU A 3 8.48 -7.38 -20.37
C GLU A 3 8.68 -6.57 -21.66
N GLY A 4 9.53 -7.09 -22.55
CA GLY A 4 9.76 -6.54 -23.90
C GLY A 4 10.77 -5.39 -23.98
N PRO A 5 11.32 -5.13 -25.18
CA PRO A 5 12.38 -4.14 -25.35
C PRO A 5 11.91 -2.70 -25.06
N HIS A 6 10.66 -2.37 -25.39
CA HIS A 6 10.07 -1.05 -25.13
C HIS A 6 9.94 -0.70 -23.63
N ARG A 7 10.10 -1.68 -22.73
CA ARG A 7 10.10 -1.49 -21.27
C ARG A 7 11.49 -1.34 -20.65
N ALA A 8 12.56 -1.21 -21.46
CA ALA A 8 13.92 -1.08 -20.97
C ALA A 8 14.09 0.08 -19.97
N ALA A 9 13.52 1.25 -20.26
CA ALA A 9 13.55 2.38 -19.34
C ALA A 9 12.85 2.04 -18.02
N ALA A 10 11.64 1.45 -18.04
CA ALA A 10 10.95 1.07 -16.81
C ALA A 10 11.75 0.08 -15.95
N ARG A 11 12.42 -0.90 -16.58
CA ARG A 11 13.30 -1.83 -15.85
C ARG A 11 14.50 -1.13 -15.21
N SER A 12 15.08 -0.10 -15.85
CA SER A 12 16.20 0.62 -15.23
C SER A 12 15.79 1.36 -13.94
N TYR A 13 14.55 1.86 -13.86
CA TYR A 13 14.03 2.43 -12.61
C TYR A 13 13.84 1.36 -11.52
N TYR A 14 13.36 0.16 -11.87
CA TYR A 14 13.26 -0.96 -10.93
C TYR A 14 14.62 -1.45 -10.45
N GLN A 15 15.61 -1.52 -11.34
CA GLN A 15 17.01 -1.84 -10.99
C GLN A 15 17.62 -0.80 -10.04
N ALA A 16 17.32 0.49 -10.26
CA ALA A 16 17.80 1.58 -9.40
C ALA A 16 17.30 1.49 -7.94
N ILE A 17 16.18 0.79 -7.70
CA ILE A 17 15.63 0.52 -6.36
C ILE A 17 15.93 -0.90 -5.86
N GLY A 18 16.81 -1.63 -6.55
CA GLY A 18 17.34 -2.91 -6.09
C GLY A 18 16.60 -4.15 -6.59
N PHE A 19 15.73 -4.04 -7.60
CA PHE A 19 15.15 -5.22 -8.25
C PHE A 19 16.03 -5.72 -9.39
N ASP A 20 16.47 -6.96 -9.29
CA ASP A 20 17.15 -7.68 -10.37
C ASP A 20 16.15 -8.31 -11.34
N ASP A 21 16.67 -8.96 -12.37
CA ASP A 21 15.85 -9.60 -13.41
C ASP A 21 14.99 -10.73 -12.85
N GLU A 22 15.49 -11.46 -11.84
CA GLU A 22 14.73 -12.51 -11.16
C GLU A 22 13.52 -11.92 -10.41
N ALA A 23 13.73 -10.86 -9.63
CA ALA A 23 12.66 -10.15 -8.93
C ALA A 23 11.61 -9.57 -9.90
N MET A 24 12.04 -9.04 -11.05
CA MET A 24 11.14 -8.49 -12.07
C MET A 24 10.36 -9.53 -12.88
N SER A 25 10.79 -10.80 -12.84
CA SER A 25 10.10 -11.93 -13.46
C SER A 25 9.04 -12.59 -12.55
N LYS A 26 9.08 -12.31 -11.24
CA LYS A 26 8.13 -12.83 -10.26
C LYS A 26 6.87 -11.96 -10.18
N PRO A 27 5.74 -12.49 -9.68
CA PRO A 27 4.56 -11.67 -9.39
C PRO A 27 4.91 -10.51 -8.46
N ILE A 28 4.56 -9.29 -8.88
CA ILE A 28 4.81 -8.07 -8.13
C ILE A 28 3.60 -7.78 -7.24
N ILE A 29 3.81 -7.83 -5.94
CA ILE A 29 2.74 -7.70 -4.94
C ILE A 29 2.84 -6.33 -4.27
N GLY A 30 1.80 -5.51 -4.42
CA GLY A 30 1.69 -4.23 -3.71
C GLY A 30 1.41 -4.45 -2.23
N VAL A 31 2.17 -3.82 -1.34
CA VAL A 31 1.89 -3.81 0.11
C VAL A 31 1.45 -2.42 0.51
N ALA A 32 0.13 -2.24 0.66
CA ALA A 32 -0.49 -0.95 0.98
C ALA A 32 -0.61 -0.78 2.49
N SER A 33 0.25 0.03 3.08
CA SER A 33 0.22 0.35 4.51
C SER A 33 -0.56 1.63 4.80
N THR A 34 -1.25 1.67 5.94
CA THR A 34 -1.86 2.90 6.48
C THR A 34 -1.07 3.42 7.68
N TRP A 35 0.22 3.06 7.77
CA TRP A 35 1.10 3.46 8.87
C TRP A 35 1.23 4.98 8.96
N ILE A 36 1.17 5.49 10.19
CA ILE A 36 1.44 6.89 10.53
C ILE A 36 1.81 6.99 12.01
N GLU A 37 2.64 7.97 12.39
CA GLU A 37 3.11 8.17 13.76
C GLU A 37 2.15 9.00 14.63
N THR A 38 1.04 9.47 14.06
CA THR A 38 0.10 10.37 14.75
C THR A 38 -0.84 9.64 15.70
N MET A 39 -0.91 8.30 15.68
CA MET A 39 -1.87 7.54 16.48
C MET A 39 -1.42 6.09 16.75
N PRO A 40 -1.82 5.48 17.89
CA PRO A 40 -1.38 4.15 18.27
C PRO A 40 -1.93 3.03 17.36
N CYS A 41 -3.14 3.21 16.81
CA CYS A 41 -3.84 2.21 16.00
C CYS A 41 -3.03 1.74 14.78
N ASN A 42 -2.25 2.66 14.18
CA ASN A 42 -1.51 2.38 12.94
C ASN A 42 0.01 2.43 13.13
N TYR A 43 0.49 2.82 14.30
CA TYR A 43 1.91 3.02 14.60
C TYR A 43 2.77 1.77 14.33
N HIS A 44 2.24 0.58 14.63
CA HIS A 44 2.95 -0.69 14.49
C HIS A 44 2.93 -1.26 13.06
N LEU A 45 2.16 -0.68 12.14
CA LEU A 45 1.95 -1.25 10.80
C LEU A 45 3.21 -1.24 9.93
N ARG A 46 4.19 -0.35 10.17
CA ARG A 46 5.49 -0.39 9.49
C ARG A 46 6.29 -1.66 9.84
N ALA A 47 6.25 -2.10 11.09
CA ALA A 47 6.90 -3.33 11.51
C ALA A 47 6.19 -4.55 10.91
N LEU A 48 4.86 -4.52 10.87
CA LEU A 48 4.06 -5.57 10.25
C LEU A 48 4.28 -5.66 8.73
N ALA A 49 4.40 -4.52 8.05
CA ALA A 49 4.71 -4.46 6.62
C ALA A 49 6.02 -5.18 6.29
N LYS A 50 7.06 -5.04 7.13
CA LYS A 50 8.30 -5.80 6.98
C LYS A 50 8.04 -7.32 6.97
N GLN A 51 7.26 -7.81 7.94
CA GLN A 51 6.94 -9.24 8.04
C GLN A 51 6.13 -9.75 6.85
N VAL A 52 5.16 -8.96 6.37
CA VAL A 52 4.38 -9.28 5.16
C VAL A 52 5.29 -9.39 3.95
N LYS A 53 6.23 -8.45 3.77
CA LYS A 53 7.18 -8.48 2.66
C LYS A 53 8.09 -9.71 2.72
N ASP A 54 8.52 -10.10 3.91
CA ASP A 54 9.33 -11.30 4.11
C ASP A 54 8.54 -12.57 3.72
N GLY A 55 7.26 -12.64 4.11
CA GLY A 55 6.35 -13.71 3.69
C GLY A 55 6.13 -13.78 2.17
N ILE A 56 5.92 -12.63 1.51
CA ILE A 56 5.77 -12.55 0.05
C ILE A 56 7.03 -13.08 -0.66
N ARG A 57 8.21 -12.67 -0.20
CA ARG A 57 9.47 -13.17 -0.77
C ARG A 57 9.63 -14.67 -0.58
N ALA A 58 9.30 -15.19 0.61
CA ALA A 58 9.34 -16.62 0.90
C ALA A 58 8.37 -17.43 0.03
N ALA A 59 7.24 -16.83 -0.37
CA ALA A 59 6.27 -17.42 -1.29
C ALA A 59 6.62 -17.24 -2.78
N GLY A 60 7.77 -16.64 -3.12
CA GLY A 60 8.22 -16.45 -4.50
C GLY A 60 7.70 -15.20 -5.21
N GLY A 61 7.14 -14.23 -4.47
CA GLY A 61 6.73 -12.93 -5.01
C GLY A 61 7.73 -11.80 -4.74
N THR A 62 7.56 -10.68 -5.44
CA THR A 62 8.35 -9.46 -5.28
C THR A 62 7.50 -8.38 -4.62
N PRO A 63 7.72 -8.05 -3.33
CA PRO A 63 6.89 -7.07 -2.65
C PRO A 63 7.33 -5.63 -2.96
N MET A 64 6.37 -4.75 -3.28
CA MET A 64 6.56 -3.31 -3.40
C MET A 64 5.65 -2.59 -2.40
N GLU A 65 6.26 -1.99 -1.37
CA GLU A 65 5.51 -1.32 -0.31
C GLU A 65 5.23 0.14 -0.69
N PHE A 66 4.01 0.58 -0.41
CA PHE A 66 3.60 1.98 -0.45
C PHE A 66 2.69 2.28 0.74
N ASN A 67 2.46 3.57 0.99
CA ASN A 67 1.70 4.00 2.16
C ASN A 67 0.58 4.96 1.75
N THR A 68 -0.51 4.97 2.50
CA THR A 68 -1.61 5.94 2.41
C THR A 68 -1.89 6.59 3.76
N ILE A 69 -2.75 7.61 3.76
CA ILE A 69 -3.08 8.41 4.93
C ILE A 69 -3.96 7.64 5.93
N ALA A 70 -4.05 8.17 7.14
CA ALA A 70 -5.01 7.73 8.14
C ALA A 70 -5.35 8.88 9.10
N ILE A 71 -6.57 8.91 9.62
CA ILE A 71 -7.05 9.88 10.61
C ILE A 71 -7.50 9.15 11.87
N SER A 72 -7.08 9.66 13.03
CA SER A 72 -7.51 9.14 14.33
C SER A 72 -8.79 9.81 14.77
N ASP A 73 -9.88 9.06 14.82
CA ASP A 73 -11.12 9.55 15.41
C ASP A 73 -10.91 9.86 16.90
N GLY A 74 -10.14 9.02 17.61
CA GLY A 74 -9.87 9.20 19.03
C GLY A 74 -9.13 10.51 19.37
N ILE A 75 -8.24 10.97 18.48
CA ILE A 75 -7.50 12.24 18.69
C ILE A 75 -8.29 13.44 18.16
N THR A 76 -9.00 13.29 17.04
CA THR A 76 -9.68 14.42 16.39
C THR A 76 -11.08 14.71 16.96
N MET A 77 -11.63 13.84 17.80
CA MET A 77 -12.95 13.98 18.41
C MET A 77 -13.12 15.33 19.11
N GLY A 78 -14.25 16.00 18.87
CA GLY A 78 -14.55 17.30 19.46
C GLY A 78 -13.84 18.50 18.81
N THR A 79 -13.07 18.29 17.74
CA THR A 79 -12.37 19.36 17.01
C THR A 79 -12.88 19.50 15.57
N SER A 80 -12.49 20.58 14.88
CA SER A 80 -12.72 20.72 13.44
C SER A 80 -12.07 19.62 12.60
N GLY A 81 -11.04 18.95 13.14
CA GLY A 81 -10.37 17.81 12.52
C GLY A 81 -11.30 16.62 12.30
N MET A 82 -12.34 16.42 13.13
CA MET A 82 -13.28 15.30 12.93
C MET A 82 -14.00 15.35 11.58
N LYS A 83 -14.07 16.53 10.94
CA LYS A 83 -14.61 16.69 9.58
C LYS A 83 -13.79 15.95 8.51
N THR A 84 -12.54 15.58 8.80
CA THR A 84 -11.67 14.82 7.89
C THR A 84 -11.76 13.31 8.09
N SER A 85 -12.41 12.83 9.15
CA SER A 85 -12.49 11.39 9.47
C SER A 85 -13.18 10.60 8.36
N LEU A 86 -14.47 10.84 8.11
CA LEU A 86 -15.23 9.98 7.18
C LEU A 86 -14.69 10.06 5.74
N VAL A 87 -14.32 11.26 5.27
CA VAL A 87 -13.77 11.44 3.93
C VAL A 87 -12.40 10.75 3.75
N SER A 88 -11.65 10.50 4.83
CA SER A 88 -10.40 9.75 4.74
C SER A 88 -10.60 8.34 4.17
N ARG A 89 -11.78 7.72 4.38
CA ARG A 89 -12.14 6.41 3.79
C ARG A 89 -12.04 6.43 2.26
N GLU A 90 -12.59 7.47 1.62
CA GLU A 90 -12.57 7.60 0.16
C GLU A 90 -11.15 7.83 -0.33
N VAL A 91 -10.41 8.74 0.32
CA VAL A 91 -9.03 9.05 -0.06
C VAL A 91 -8.13 7.82 0.06
N ILE A 92 -8.32 7.01 1.11
CA ILE A 92 -7.61 5.73 1.27
C ILE A 92 -7.96 4.79 0.12
N ALA A 93 -9.25 4.60 -0.16
CA ALA A 93 -9.69 3.71 -1.24
C ALA A 93 -9.10 4.13 -2.60
N ASP A 94 -9.26 5.40 -2.95
CA ASP A 94 -8.83 5.97 -4.22
C ASP A 94 -7.30 5.95 -4.36
N SER A 95 -6.56 6.22 -3.28
CA SER A 95 -5.09 6.20 -3.31
C SER A 95 -4.52 4.80 -3.56
N ILE A 96 -5.15 3.76 -2.99
CA ILE A 96 -4.73 2.38 -3.18
C ILE A 96 -5.09 1.92 -4.58
N GLU A 97 -6.32 2.21 -5.04
CA GLU A 97 -6.75 1.89 -6.39
C GLU A 97 -5.85 2.56 -7.45
N LEU A 98 -5.59 3.85 -7.29
CA LEU A 98 -4.71 4.62 -8.18
C LEU A 98 -3.32 4.00 -8.27
N THR A 99 -2.72 3.68 -7.12
CA THR A 99 -1.37 3.11 -7.08
C THR A 99 -1.35 1.72 -7.69
N ALA A 100 -2.31 0.86 -7.33
CA ALA A 100 -2.38 -0.51 -7.81
C ALA A 100 -2.58 -0.58 -9.34
N ARG A 101 -3.48 0.22 -9.90
CA ARG A 101 -3.68 0.33 -11.35
C ARG A 101 -2.47 0.96 -12.05
N GLY A 102 -1.88 2.01 -11.45
CA GLY A 102 -0.74 2.74 -12.03
C GLY A 102 0.52 1.89 -12.18
N TYR A 103 0.80 1.05 -11.19
CA TYR A 103 1.93 0.10 -11.24
C TYR A 103 1.55 -1.28 -11.79
N ASN A 104 0.25 -1.53 -12.00
CA ASN A 104 -0.31 -2.79 -12.51
C ASN A 104 0.22 -4.00 -11.72
N PHE A 105 0.05 -3.94 -10.39
CA PHE A 105 0.42 -5.04 -9.49
C PHE A 105 -0.39 -6.30 -9.77
N ASP A 106 0.22 -7.47 -9.56
CA ASP A 106 -0.44 -8.76 -9.74
C ASP A 106 -1.38 -9.09 -8.58
N ALA A 107 -1.07 -8.60 -7.38
CA ALA A 107 -1.97 -8.61 -6.22
C ALA A 107 -1.62 -7.48 -5.24
N VAL A 108 -2.52 -7.24 -4.28
CA VAL A 108 -2.34 -6.23 -3.24
C VAL A 108 -2.64 -6.81 -1.86
N VAL A 109 -1.77 -6.56 -0.89
CA VAL A 109 -1.98 -6.81 0.53
C VAL A 109 -2.15 -5.47 1.25
N CYS A 110 -3.29 -5.27 1.90
CA CYS A 110 -3.58 -4.05 2.64
C CYS A 110 -3.39 -4.24 4.15
N LEU A 111 -2.73 -3.27 4.79
CA LEU A 111 -2.56 -3.19 6.24
C LEU A 111 -3.35 -2.00 6.79
N ALA A 112 -4.38 -2.31 7.57
CA ALA A 112 -5.29 -1.35 8.20
C ALA A 112 -5.30 -1.51 9.73
N GLY A 113 -5.71 -0.45 10.45
CA GLY A 113 -5.77 -0.46 11.91
C GLY A 113 -6.90 0.39 12.47
N CYS A 114 -6.87 1.70 12.22
CA CYS A 114 -7.88 2.66 12.72
C CYS A 114 -9.17 2.62 11.90
N ASP A 115 -10.29 2.92 12.53
CA ASP A 115 -11.67 2.84 11.99
C ASP A 115 -11.75 2.97 10.46
N LYS A 116 -11.56 4.17 9.90
CA LYS A 116 -11.79 4.45 8.47
C LYS A 116 -10.79 3.79 7.51
N THR A 117 -9.66 3.30 8.03
CA THR A 117 -8.67 2.56 7.23
C THR A 117 -9.14 1.16 6.85
N LEU A 118 -9.93 0.49 7.70
CA LEU A 118 -10.47 -0.83 7.39
C LEU A 118 -11.43 -0.80 6.19
N PRO A 119 -12.52 -0.03 6.18
CA PRO A 119 -13.41 0.00 5.02
C PRO A 119 -12.73 0.63 3.80
N GLY A 120 -11.84 1.63 3.97
CA GLY A 120 -11.12 2.23 2.84
C GLY A 120 -10.26 1.21 2.08
N THR A 121 -9.53 0.35 2.80
CA THR A 121 -8.72 -0.70 2.17
C THR A 121 -9.58 -1.80 1.53
N VAL A 122 -10.68 -2.23 2.17
CA VAL A 122 -11.60 -3.22 1.59
C VAL A 122 -12.29 -2.67 0.34
N MET A 123 -12.69 -1.39 0.35
CA MET A 123 -13.26 -0.73 -0.83
C MET A 123 -12.27 -0.71 -2.00
N ALA A 124 -11.00 -0.37 -1.76
CA ALA A 124 -9.98 -0.43 -2.81
C ALA A 124 -9.88 -1.83 -3.43
N LEU A 125 -9.78 -2.86 -2.58
CA LEU A 125 -9.66 -4.25 -3.04
C LEU A 125 -10.89 -4.72 -3.82
N ALA A 126 -12.09 -4.28 -3.46
CA ALA A 126 -13.32 -4.61 -4.18
C ALA A 126 -13.46 -3.89 -5.54
N ARG A 127 -12.70 -2.81 -5.77
CA ARG A 127 -12.73 -2.04 -7.03
C ARG A 127 -11.69 -2.51 -8.05
N LEU A 128 -10.65 -3.24 -7.62
CA LEU A 128 -9.56 -3.74 -8.48
C LEU A 128 -9.97 -5.00 -9.23
#